data_AF-A0A9Q4BRE8-F1
#
_entry.id   AF-A0A9Q4BRE8-F1
#
_cell.length_a   1.000
_cell.length_b   1.000
_cell.length_c   1.000
_cell.angle_alpha   90.00
_cell.angle_beta   90.00
_cell.angle_gamma   90.00
#
_symmetry.space_group_name_H-M   'P 1'
#
loop_
_entity.id
_entity.type
_entity.pdbx_description
1 polymer ?
#
loop_
_entity_poly.entity_id
_entity_poly.type
_entity_poly.pdbx_seq_one_letter_code
_entity_poly.pdbx_strand_id
1 'polypeptide(L)'
;MLLQAILTVIHILSAVVWLGLVPADLVLRKNIKRSRGLAPEKKLISVYLHLVNITGIIGMTGIVITGVILTSILPYYQFFNFSINHWLVTKQVIMVILIVLVFALLIPKAKKVRLALGADTEGRTSLGEEVYGNLGRLETIITIINVLVLINFLLAVTHRFIY
;
A
#
# COMPACT_ATOMS: atom_id res chain seq x y z
N MET A 1 -21.65 20.40 -3.89
CA MET A 1 -22.24 19.11 -3.47
C MET A 1 -21.82 17.94 -4.38
N LEU A 2 -22.04 18.02 -5.70
CA LEU A 2 -21.68 16.92 -6.62
C LEU A 2 -20.18 16.59 -6.62
N LEU A 3 -19.30 17.60 -6.74
CA LEU A 3 -17.84 17.40 -6.74
C LEU A 3 -17.35 16.73 -5.45
N GLN A 4 -17.84 17.16 -4.30
CA GLN A 4 -17.52 16.56 -3.00
C GLN A 4 -17.92 15.09 -2.95
N ALA A 5 -19.11 14.74 -3.43
CA ALA A 5 -19.58 13.36 -3.46
C ALA A 5 -18.67 12.49 -4.35
N ILE A 6 -18.32 12.98 -5.54
CA ILE A 6 -17.40 12.29 -6.46
C ILE A 6 -16.03 12.06 -5.80
N LEU A 7 -15.43 13.11 -5.22
CA LEU A 7 -14.14 13.00 -4.54
C LEU A 7 -14.18 12.02 -3.37
N THR A 8 -15.27 12.04 -2.58
CA THR A 8 -15.46 11.13 -1.46
C THR A 8 -15.57 9.68 -1.92
N VAL A 9 -16.32 9.42 -3.00
CA VAL A 9 -16.42 8.07 -3.59
C VAL A 9 -15.06 7.59 -4.07
N ILE A 10 -14.33 8.42 -4.83
CA ILE A 10 -12.98 8.06 -5.31
C ILE A 10 -12.04 7.80 -4.13
N HIS A 11 -12.09 8.62 -3.07
CA HIS A 11 -11.28 8.43 -1.87
C HIS A 11 -11.54 7.07 -1.22
N ILE A 12 -12.83 6.73 -1.03
CA ILE A 12 -13.24 5.46 -0.41
C ILE A 12 -12.82 4.28 -1.28
N LEU A 13 -13.08 4.33 -2.59
CA LEU A 13 -12.69 3.25 -3.51
C LEU A 13 -11.16 3.05 -3.52
N SER A 14 -10.40 4.13 -3.48
CA SER A 14 -8.93 4.07 -3.41
C SER A 14 -8.46 3.43 -2.10
N ALA A 15 -9.10 3.78 -0.97
CA ALA A 15 -8.83 3.14 0.32
C ALA A 15 -9.15 1.65 0.31
N VAL A 16 -10.27 1.23 -0.29
CA VAL A 16 -10.64 -0.18 -0.41
C VAL A 16 -9.66 -0.95 -1.29
N VAL A 17 -9.22 -0.38 -2.42
CA VAL A 17 -8.21 -1.00 -3.30
C VAL A 17 -6.89 -1.20 -2.55
N TRP A 18 -6.45 -0.20 -1.78
CA TRP A 18 -5.23 -0.32 -0.99
C TRP A 18 -5.37 -1.37 0.12
N LEU A 19 -6.50 -1.36 0.83
CA LEU A 19 -6.79 -2.34 1.89
C LEU A 19 -6.87 -3.77 1.33
N GLY A 20 -7.33 -3.94 0.09
CA GLY A 20 -7.35 -5.22 -0.61
C GLY A 20 -5.97 -5.88 -0.75
N LEU A 21 -4.87 -5.12 -0.63
CA LEU A 21 -3.52 -5.67 -0.60
C LEU A 21 -3.29 -6.53 0.65
N VAL A 22 -3.97 -6.28 1.78
CA VAL A 22 -3.79 -7.04 3.03
C VAL A 22 -4.07 -8.54 2.84
N PRO A 23 -5.26 -8.98 2.40
CA PRO A 23 -5.52 -10.40 2.18
C PRO A 23 -4.70 -10.97 1.00
N ALA A 24 -4.49 -10.18 -0.06
CA ALA A 24 -3.74 -10.65 -1.23
C ALA A 24 -2.26 -10.92 -0.90
N ASP A 25 -1.65 -10.07 -0.08
CA ASP A 25 -0.28 -10.21 0.42
C ASP A 25 -0.08 -11.51 1.20
N LEU A 26 -1.02 -11.84 2.11
CA LEU A 26 -0.99 -13.08 2.87
C LEU A 26 -1.03 -14.32 1.96
N VAL A 27 -1.94 -14.32 0.98
CA VAL A 27 -2.11 -15.44 0.04
C VAL A 27 -0.89 -15.59 -0.87
N LEU A 28 -0.40 -14.49 -1.47
CA LEU A 28 0.71 -14.54 -2.41
C LEU A 28 2.02 -14.92 -1.75
N ARG A 29 2.35 -14.38 -0.58
CA ARG A 29 3.56 -14.77 0.16
C ARG A 29 3.55 -16.26 0.52
N LYS A 30 2.40 -16.78 0.95
CA LYS A 30 2.24 -18.20 1.25
C LYS A 30 2.51 -19.06 0.01
N ASN A 31 2.00 -18.65 -1.15
CA ASN A 31 2.22 -19.36 -2.41
C ASN A 31 3.67 -19.25 -2.89
N ILE A 32 4.30 -18.07 -2.80
CA ILE A 32 5.72 -17.89 -3.14
C ILE A 32 6.60 -18.80 -2.28
N LYS A 33 6.38 -18.83 -0.96
CA LYS A 33 7.14 -19.70 -0.04
C LYS A 33 6.96 -21.19 -0.35
N ARG A 34 5.74 -21.61 -0.71
CA ARG A 34 5.45 -23.00 -1.12
C ARG A 34 6.06 -23.37 -2.46
N SER A 35 6.25 -22.40 -3.34
CA SER A 35 6.83 -22.59 -4.66
C SER A 35 8.33 -22.39 -4.72
N ARG A 36 9.01 -22.22 -3.57
CA ARG A 36 10.45 -21.93 -3.53
C ARG A 36 11.27 -23.00 -4.26
N GLY A 37 12.12 -22.58 -5.20
CA GLY A 37 12.95 -23.46 -6.02
C GLY A 37 12.19 -24.20 -7.14
N LEU A 38 10.88 -23.95 -7.30
CA LEU A 38 10.07 -24.54 -8.35
C LEU A 38 9.87 -23.54 -9.50
N ALA A 39 9.59 -24.05 -10.70
CA ALA A 39 9.31 -23.24 -11.90
C ALA A 39 8.34 -22.05 -11.69
N PRO A 40 7.20 -22.16 -10.95
CA PRO A 40 6.27 -21.05 -10.78
C PRO A 40 6.76 -19.91 -9.88
N GLU A 41 7.86 -20.08 -9.13
CA GLU A 41 8.32 -19.12 -8.13
C GLU A 41 8.50 -17.70 -8.69
N LYS A 42 9.29 -17.56 -9.75
CA LYS A 42 9.62 -16.25 -10.35
C LYS A 42 8.36 -15.54 -10.86
N LYS A 43 7.45 -16.30 -11.46
CA LYS A 43 6.16 -15.79 -11.94
C LYS A 43 5.30 -15.28 -10.77
N LEU A 44 5.23 -16.02 -9.67
CA LEU A 44 4.50 -15.59 -8.47
C LEU A 44 5.09 -14.33 -7.85
N ILE A 45 6.43 -14.22 -7.77
CA ILE A 45 7.08 -13.00 -7.28
C ILE A 45 6.80 -11.82 -8.22
N SER A 46 6.85 -12.02 -9.54
CA SER A 46 6.50 -10.97 -10.51
C SER A 46 5.05 -10.49 -10.35
N VAL A 47 4.09 -11.42 -10.24
CA VAL A 47 2.67 -11.10 -9.97
C VAL A 47 2.53 -10.33 -8.66
N TYR A 48 3.24 -10.75 -7.61
CA TYR A 48 3.24 -10.07 -6.32
C TYR A 48 3.76 -8.64 -6.42
N LEU A 49 4.92 -8.41 -7.05
CA LEU A 49 5.47 -7.07 -7.27
C LEU A 49 4.53 -6.19 -8.11
N HIS A 50 3.90 -6.77 -9.13
CA HIS A 50 2.95 -6.05 -9.97
C HIS A 50 1.69 -5.65 -9.19
N LEU A 51 1.13 -6.55 -8.39
CA LEU A 51 -0.02 -6.28 -7.55
C LEU A 51 0.28 -5.19 -6.52
N VAL A 52 1.42 -5.29 -5.82
CA VAL A 52 1.88 -4.27 -4.85
C VAL A 52 2.01 -2.91 -5.52
N ASN A 53 2.56 -2.86 -6.73
CA ASN A 53 2.72 -1.62 -7.48
C ASN A 53 1.37 -1.00 -7.88
N ILE A 54 0.46 -1.78 -8.48
CA ILE A 54 -0.85 -1.28 -8.92
C ILE A 54 -1.69 -0.82 -7.72
N THR A 55 -1.81 -1.66 -6.69
CA THR A 55 -2.59 -1.33 -5.49
C THR A 55 -1.99 -0.14 -4.75
N GLY A 56 -0.66 -0.06 -4.66
CA GLY A 56 0.05 1.09 -4.11
C GLY A 56 -0.19 2.37 -4.88
N ILE A 57 -0.08 2.36 -6.22
CA ILE A 57 -0.31 3.55 -7.05
C ILE A 57 -1.76 4.03 -6.93
N ILE A 58 -2.75 3.14 -7.14
CA ILE A 58 -4.17 3.50 -7.08
C ILE A 58 -4.53 3.97 -5.68
N GLY A 59 -4.16 3.20 -4.67
CA GLY A 59 -4.45 3.49 -3.27
C GLY A 59 -3.84 4.81 -2.80
N MET A 60 -2.52 4.95 -2.95
CA MET A 60 -1.81 6.13 -2.48
C MET A 60 -2.22 7.38 -3.25
N THR A 61 -2.18 7.34 -4.58
CA THR A 61 -2.49 8.51 -5.41
C THR A 61 -3.92 8.95 -5.21
N GLY A 62 -4.86 8.00 -5.22
CA GLY A 62 -6.27 8.28 -5.01
C GLY A 62 -6.54 8.89 -3.64
N ILE A 63 -6.05 8.29 -2.55
CA ILE A 63 -6.25 8.80 -1.18
C ILE A 63 -5.58 10.17 -0.99
N VAL A 64 -4.33 10.33 -1.44
CA VAL A 64 -3.57 11.57 -1.23
C VAL A 64 -4.21 12.72 -2.00
N ILE A 65 -4.45 12.55 -3.31
CA ILE A 65 -5.02 13.63 -4.13
C ILE A 65 -6.40 14.00 -3.62
N THR A 66 -7.30 13.04 -3.47
CA THR A 66 -8.67 13.35 -3.03
C THR A 66 -8.70 13.85 -1.58
N GLY A 67 -7.85 13.32 -0.69
CA GLY A 67 -7.75 13.77 0.69
C GLY A 67 -7.27 15.21 0.81
N VAL A 68 -6.27 15.60 -0.01
CA VAL A 68 -5.78 16.98 -0.07
C VAL A 68 -6.88 17.91 -0.58
N ILE A 69 -7.55 17.55 -1.68
CA ILE A 69 -8.62 18.37 -2.25
C ILE A 69 -9.78 18.51 -1.26
N LEU A 70 -10.26 17.40 -0.67
CA LEU A 70 -11.35 17.41 0.29
C LEU A 70 -11.04 18.27 1.53
N THR A 71 -9.81 18.19 2.05
CA THR A 71 -9.37 19.02 3.17
C THR A 71 -9.24 20.50 2.78
N SER A 72 -8.97 20.79 1.51
CA SER A 72 -8.81 22.18 1.04
C SER A 72 -10.15 22.89 0.78
N ILE A 73 -11.19 22.14 0.37
CA ILE A 73 -12.48 22.73 -0.03
C ILE A 73 -13.55 22.67 1.07
N LEU A 74 -13.37 21.86 2.11
CA LEU A 74 -14.35 21.67 3.18
C LEU A 74 -13.87 22.36 4.46
N PRO A 75 -14.56 23.40 4.95
CA PRO A 75 -14.06 24.24 6.06
C PRO A 75 -13.91 23.49 7.39
N TYR A 76 -14.60 22.35 7.55
CA TYR A 76 -14.53 21.50 8.73
C TYR A 76 -13.36 20.50 8.70
N TYR A 77 -12.78 20.24 7.53
CA TYR A 77 -11.55 19.46 7.40
C TYR A 77 -10.38 20.41 7.26
N GLN A 78 -9.42 20.33 8.18
CA GLN A 78 -8.24 21.18 8.16
C GLN A 78 -6.99 20.32 8.19
N PHE A 79 -5.91 20.81 7.56
CA PHE A 79 -4.62 20.14 7.61
C PHE A 79 -3.98 20.36 8.98
N PHE A 80 -3.62 19.27 9.64
CA PHE A 80 -2.81 19.25 10.86
C PHE A 80 -3.33 20.17 11.98
N ASN A 81 -4.65 20.41 12.08
CA ASN A 81 -5.22 21.15 13.20
C ASN A 81 -5.41 20.24 14.43
N PHE A 82 -4.40 20.22 15.28
CA PHE A 82 -4.37 19.45 16.52
C PHE A 82 -5.31 19.97 17.61
N SER A 83 -5.96 21.12 17.44
CA SER A 83 -6.83 21.69 18.49
C SER A 83 -8.28 21.20 18.39
N ILE A 84 -8.73 20.81 17.19
CA ILE A 84 -10.16 20.56 16.92
C ILE A 84 -10.41 19.16 16.36
N ASN A 85 -9.50 18.63 15.53
CA ASN A 85 -9.74 17.41 14.76
C ASN A 85 -8.63 16.36 14.94
N HIS A 86 -8.35 15.96 16.19
CA HIS A 86 -7.29 15.00 16.54
C HIS A 86 -7.32 13.71 15.70
N TRP A 87 -8.52 13.21 15.39
CA TRP A 87 -8.72 12.06 14.52
C TRP A 87 -8.16 12.29 13.10
N LEU A 88 -8.57 13.38 12.46
CA LEU A 88 -8.16 13.68 11.09
C LEU A 88 -6.65 13.92 11.02
N VAL A 89 -6.11 14.61 12.02
CA VAL A 89 -4.67 14.86 12.11
C VAL A 89 -3.89 13.57 12.27
N THR A 90 -4.34 12.65 13.12
CA THR A 90 -3.71 11.33 13.28
C THR A 90 -3.66 10.59 11.95
N LYS A 91 -4.76 10.61 11.20
CA LYS A 91 -4.82 10.00 9.85
C LYS A 91 -3.86 10.68 8.87
N GLN A 92 -3.77 12.00 8.87
CA GLN A 92 -2.86 12.76 8.01
C GLN A 92 -1.39 12.45 8.34
N VAL A 93 -1.04 12.34 9.62
CA VAL A 93 0.32 11.94 10.05
C VAL A 93 0.65 10.52 9.58
N ILE A 94 -0.27 9.56 9.76
CA ILE A 94 -0.09 8.20 9.23
C ILE A 94 0.10 8.22 7.70
N MET A 95 -0.66 9.06 6.99
CA MET A 95 -0.50 9.21 5.54
C MET A 95 0.88 9.75 5.14
N VAL A 96 1.44 10.72 5.87
CA VAL A 96 2.80 11.21 5.62
C VAL A 96 3.82 10.09 5.83
N ILE A 97 3.69 9.31 6.91
CA ILE A 97 4.56 8.16 7.17
C ILE A 97 4.46 7.14 6.03
N LEU A 98 3.24 6.83 5.57
CA LEU A 98 3.01 5.92 4.45
C LEU A 98 3.68 6.38 3.16
N ILE A 99 3.58 7.67 2.82
CA ILE A 99 4.27 8.27 1.66
C ILE A 99 5.77 8.04 1.78
N VAL A 100 6.37 8.36 2.94
CA VAL A 100 7.81 8.16 3.17
C VAL A 100 8.20 6.69 3.02
N LEU A 101 7.46 5.76 3.64
CA LEU A 101 7.73 4.32 3.54
C LEU A 101 7.67 3.84 2.08
N VAL A 102 6.70 4.32 1.30
CA VAL A 102 6.57 3.91 -0.10
C VAL A 102 7.70 4.46 -0.96
N PHE A 103 7.92 5.77 -0.95
CA PHE A 103 8.90 6.40 -1.83
C PHE A 103 10.34 6.10 -1.44
N ALA A 104 10.67 6.14 -0.14
CA ALA A 104 12.03 5.96 0.33
C ALA A 104 12.44 4.48 0.48
N LEU A 105 11.50 3.58 0.78
CA LEU A 105 11.83 2.19 1.10
C LEU A 105 11.21 1.18 0.13
N LEU A 106 9.89 1.20 -0.07
CA LEU A 106 9.19 0.18 -0.88
C LEU A 106 9.65 0.21 -2.34
N ILE A 107 9.56 1.36 -3.00
CA ILE A 107 9.90 1.51 -4.43
C ILE A 107 11.33 1.05 -4.74
N PRO A 108 12.39 1.52 -4.04
CA PRO A 108 13.76 1.10 -4.37
C PRO A 108 13.98 -0.39 -4.11
N LYS A 109 13.37 -0.97 -3.06
CA LYS A 109 13.50 -2.41 -2.78
C LYS A 109 12.75 -3.25 -3.81
N ALA A 110 11.54 -2.87 -4.18
CA ALA A 110 10.76 -3.55 -5.22
C ALA A 110 11.50 -3.51 -6.57
N LYS A 111 12.10 -2.37 -6.92
CA LYS A 111 12.94 -2.24 -8.13
C LYS A 111 14.14 -3.19 -8.09
N LYS A 112 14.84 -3.31 -6.95
CA LYS A 112 15.97 -4.25 -6.78
C LYS A 112 15.54 -5.70 -6.98
N VAL A 113 14.44 -6.13 -6.34
CA VAL A 113 13.92 -7.50 -6.52
C VAL A 113 13.51 -7.74 -7.97
N ARG A 114 12.81 -6.78 -8.60
CA ARG A 114 12.40 -6.89 -10.01
C ARG A 114 13.59 -7.04 -10.96
N LEU A 115 14.66 -6.28 -10.75
CA LEU A 115 15.87 -6.39 -11.56
C LEU A 115 16.58 -7.74 -11.36
N ALA A 116 16.60 -8.24 -10.13
CA ALA A 116 17.22 -9.52 -9.79
C ALA A 116 16.45 -10.74 -10.33
N LEU A 117 15.14 -10.62 -10.60
CA LEU A 117 14.37 -11.66 -11.30
C LEU A 117 14.81 -11.82 -12.77
N GLY A 118 15.42 -10.79 -13.36
CA GLY A 118 15.83 -10.77 -14.76
C GLY A 118 14.66 -10.85 -15.74
N ALA A 119 14.96 -11.14 -17.01
CA ALA A 119 13.96 -11.38 -18.05
C ALA A 119 13.47 -12.84 -18.10
N ASP A 120 14.17 -13.76 -17.43
CA ASP A 120 13.82 -15.19 -17.38
C ASP A 120 12.72 -15.45 -16.35
N THR A 121 11.47 -15.20 -16.74
CA THR A 121 10.28 -15.53 -15.95
C THR A 121 9.91 -17.02 -15.98
N GLU A 122 10.58 -17.84 -16.79
CA GLU A 122 10.26 -19.26 -16.97
C GLU A 122 10.90 -20.18 -15.91
N GLY A 123 11.64 -19.62 -14.95
CA GLY A 123 12.12 -20.37 -13.79
C GLY A 123 13.22 -21.39 -14.11
N ARG A 124 13.95 -21.21 -15.22
CA ARG A 124 15.02 -22.12 -15.65
C ARG A 124 16.26 -22.05 -14.77
N THR A 125 16.39 -20.99 -13.98
CA THR A 125 17.49 -20.74 -13.03
C THR A 125 16.93 -20.50 -11.63
N SER A 126 17.52 -21.14 -10.62
CA SER A 126 17.16 -20.90 -9.22
C SER A 126 17.55 -19.48 -8.79
N LEU A 127 16.79 -18.92 -7.85
CA LEU A 127 17.08 -17.59 -7.29
C LEU A 127 18.21 -17.70 -6.25
N GLY A 128 19.15 -16.76 -6.29
CA GLY A 128 20.21 -16.66 -5.28
C GLY A 128 19.70 -16.22 -3.91
N GLU A 129 20.45 -16.51 -2.85
CA GLU A 129 20.11 -16.13 -1.47
C GLU A 129 19.91 -14.62 -1.28
N GLU A 130 20.65 -13.80 -2.03
CA GLU A 130 20.48 -12.34 -2.00
C GLU A 130 19.07 -11.91 -2.42
N VAL A 131 18.46 -12.58 -3.41
CA VAL A 131 17.11 -12.29 -3.87
C VAL A 131 16.10 -12.59 -2.78
N TYR A 132 16.26 -13.72 -2.09
CA TYR A 132 15.42 -14.07 -0.95
C TYR A 132 15.55 -13.08 0.19
N GLY A 133 16.77 -12.64 0.51
CA GLY A 133 17.00 -11.62 1.53
C GLY A 133 16.35 -10.27 1.18
N ASN A 134 16.43 -9.85 -0.08
CA ASN A 134 15.79 -8.63 -0.55
C ASN A 134 14.25 -8.74 -0.58
N LEU A 135 13.72 -9.89 -0.99
CA LEU A 135 12.29 -10.18 -0.97
C LEU A 135 11.75 -10.19 0.46
N GLY A 136 12.43 -10.83 1.41
CA GLY A 136 12.03 -10.85 2.82
C GLY A 136 11.98 -9.44 3.44
N ARG A 137 12.96 -8.57 3.14
CA ARG A 137 12.93 -7.17 3.58
C ARG A 137 11.79 -6.39 2.95
N LEU A 138 11.52 -6.62 1.66
CA LEU A 138 10.40 -6.01 0.96
C LEU A 138 9.06 -6.43 1.59
N GLU A 139 8.90 -7.71 1.86
CA GLU A 139 7.78 -8.30 2.58
C GLU A 139 7.57 -7.60 3.94
N THR A 140 8.61 -7.41 4.74
CA THR A 140 8.49 -6.69 6.03
C THR A 140 7.98 -5.26 5.84
N ILE A 141 8.50 -4.52 4.87
CA ILE A 141 8.06 -3.14 4.57
C ILE A 141 6.57 -3.12 4.17
N ILE A 142 6.16 -4.04 3.30
CA ILE A 142 4.75 -4.15 2.87
C ILE A 142 3.85 -4.49 4.05
N THR A 143 4.29 -5.34 4.99
CA THR A 143 3.51 -5.63 6.20
C THR A 143 3.31 -4.39 7.06
N ILE A 144 4.37 -3.58 7.27
CA ILE A 144 4.26 -2.32 8.02
C ILE A 144 3.27 -1.38 7.33
N ILE A 145 3.37 -1.22 6.00
CA ILE A 145 2.44 -0.41 5.21
C ILE A 145 1.01 -0.92 5.36
N ASN A 146 0.79 -2.22 5.22
CA ASN A 146 -0.54 -2.85 5.34
C ASN A 146 -1.16 -2.62 6.72
N VAL A 147 -0.36 -2.73 7.80
CA VAL A 147 -0.81 -2.44 9.16
C VAL A 147 -1.19 -0.96 9.30
N LEU A 148 -0.37 -0.04 8.81
CA LEU A 148 -0.68 1.40 8.88
C LEU A 148 -1.91 1.78 8.04
N VAL A 149 -2.09 1.19 6.86
CA VAL A 149 -3.30 1.37 6.04
C VAL A 149 -4.54 0.85 6.77
N LEU A 150 -4.45 -0.33 7.39
CA LEU A 150 -5.53 -0.88 8.19
C LEU A 150 -5.88 0.02 9.38
N ILE A 151 -4.89 0.51 10.13
CA ILE A 151 -5.11 1.44 11.25
C ILE A 151 -5.78 2.72 10.73
N ASN A 152 -5.29 3.31 9.64
CA ASN A 152 -5.86 4.53 9.07
C ASN A 152 -7.32 4.33 8.60
N PHE A 153 -7.61 3.16 8.03
CA PHE A 153 -8.97 2.76 7.65
C PHE A 153 -9.87 2.56 8.88
N LEU A 154 -9.39 1.87 9.91
CA LEU A 154 -10.14 1.65 11.16
C LEU A 154 -10.42 2.96 11.88
N LEU A 155 -9.48 3.89 11.92
CA LEU A 155 -9.73 5.25 12.41
C LEU A 155 -10.89 5.86 11.62
N ALA A 156 -10.89 5.75 10.29
CA ALA A 156 -11.95 6.32 9.47
C ALA A 156 -13.35 5.75 9.78
N VAL A 157 -13.42 4.42 9.92
CA VAL A 157 -14.67 3.71 10.18
C VAL A 157 -15.17 3.97 11.60
N THR A 158 -14.30 3.88 12.60
CA THR A 158 -14.67 4.07 14.01
C THR A 158 -15.18 5.47 14.30
N HIS A 159 -14.56 6.52 13.73
CA HIS A 159 -15.08 7.89 13.88
C HIS A 159 -16.51 8.01 13.36
N ARG A 160 -16.88 7.35 12.25
CA ARG A 160 -18.23 7.41 11.69
C ARG A 160 -19.29 6.69 12.55
N PHE A 161 -18.88 5.73 13.38
CA PHE A 161 -19.79 4.98 14.24
C PHE A 161 -19.88 5.53 15.67
N ILE A 162 -18.85 6.24 16.12
CA ILE A 162 -18.79 6.82 17.47
C ILE A 162 -19.29 8.28 17.46
N TYR A 163 -19.18 8.98 16.34
CA TYR A 163 -19.61 10.37 16.13
C TYR A 163 -20.41 10.51 14.84
#